data_AF-A0A356XH47-F1
#
_entry.id   AF-A0A356XH47-F1
#
_cell.length_a   1.000
_cell.length_b   1.000
_cell.length_c   1.000
_cell.angle_alpha   90.00
_cell.angle_beta   90.00
_cell.angle_gamma   90.00
#
_symmetry.space_group_name_H-M   'P 1'
#
loop_
_entity.id
_entity.type
_entity.pdbx_description
1 polymer ?
#
loop_
_entity_poly.entity_id
_entity_poly.type
_entity_poly.pdbx_seq_one_letter_code
_entity_poly.pdbx_strand_id
1 'polypeptide(L)' 'MLGIKDFSIALAYLLCILSAAACVVYGIVNWNREAETEQAQIQEEGSWEQEEKKIDENL' A
#
# COMPACT_ATOMS: atom_id res chain seq x y z
N MET A 1 -4.94 -44.35 -2.00
CA MET A 1 -4.01 -43.67 -1.07
C MET A 1 -2.60 -43.80 -1.63
N LEU A 2 -2.29 -43.01 -2.67
CA LEU A 2 -1.01 -43.10 -3.37
C LEU A 2 0.05 -42.38 -2.53
N GLY A 3 0.98 -43.15 -1.99
CA GLY A 3 2.05 -42.69 -1.11
C GLY A 3 3.08 -41.82 -1.84
N ILE A 4 2.73 -40.56 -2.10
CA ILE A 4 3.70 -39.46 -2.21
C ILE A 4 3.95 -38.96 -0.79
N LYS A 5 4.76 -39.73 -0.08
CA LYS A 5 5.22 -39.43 1.26
C LYS A 5 6.16 -38.20 1.14
N ASP A 6 5.68 -37.04 1.57
CA ASP A 6 6.43 -35.84 1.99
C ASP A 6 6.85 -34.75 0.99
N PHE A 7 6.94 -34.96 -0.34
CA PHE A 7 7.37 -33.84 -1.23
C PHE A 7 6.27 -32.80 -1.48
N SER A 8 5.04 -33.22 -1.80
CA SER A 8 3.94 -32.29 -2.12
C SER A 8 3.53 -31.44 -0.91
N ILE A 9 3.64 -31.99 0.30
CA ILE A 9 3.34 -31.27 1.55
C ILE A 9 4.44 -30.26 1.85
N ALA A 10 5.72 -30.65 1.72
CA ALA A 10 6.84 -29.72 1.85
C ALA A 10 6.76 -28.58 0.84
N LEU A 11 6.39 -28.89 -0.42
CA LEU A 11 6.16 -27.89 -1.45
C LEU A 11 5.01 -26.95 -1.09
N ALA A 12 3.88 -27.47 -0.57
CA ALA A 12 2.76 -26.65 -0.14
C ALA A 12 3.16 -25.67 0.98
N TYR A 13 3.88 -26.13 2.00
CA TYR A 13 4.40 -25.25 3.05
C TYR A 13 5.36 -24.20 2.51
N LEU A 14 6.29 -24.60 1.63
CA LEU A 14 7.23 -23.68 1.00
C LEU A 14 6.52 -22.62 0.17
N LEU A 15 5.52 -23.01 -0.63
CA LEU A 15 4.70 -22.08 -1.41
C LEU A 15 3.87 -21.15 -0.53
N CYS A 16 3.32 -21.64 0.59
CA CYS A 16 2.61 -20.77 1.55
C CYS A 16 3.54 -19.72 2.15
N ILE A 17 4.75 -20.10 2.56
CA ILE A 17 5.74 -19.16 3.11
C ILE A 17 6.16 -18.15 2.04
N LEU A 18 6.45 -18.61 0.81
CA LEU A 18 6.79 -17.73 -0.30
C LEU A 18 5.65 -16.77 -0.65
N SER A 19 4.39 -17.23 -0.60
CA SER A 19 3.23 -16.38 -0.85
C SER A 19 3.10 -15.31 0.22
N ALA A 20 3.25 -15.66 1.50
CA ALA A 20 3.21 -14.69 2.59
C ALA A 20 4.36 -13.67 2.45
N ALA A 21 5.57 -14.13 2.14
CA ALA A 21 6.72 -13.27 1.90
C ALA A 21 6.49 -12.33 0.71
N ALA A 22 5.93 -12.83 -0.40
CA ALA A 22 5.59 -12.03 -1.56
C ALA A 22 4.55 -10.94 -1.22
N CYS A 23 3.52 -11.26 -0.42
CA CYS A 23 2.55 -10.28 0.04
C CYS A 23 3.20 -9.18 0.90
N VAL A 24 4.09 -9.54 1.83
CA VAL A 24 4.80 -8.57 2.67
C VAL A 24 5.74 -7.70 1.84
N VAL A 25 6.54 -8.28 0.96
CA VAL A 25 7.47 -7.54 0.08
C VAL A 25 6.69 -6.60 -0.83
N TYR A 26 5.60 -7.08 -1.45
CA TYR A 26 4.74 -6.24 -2.26
C TYR A 26 4.14 -5.09 -1.45
N GLY A 27 3.64 -5.37 -0.25
CA GLY A 27 3.15 -4.37 0.69
C GLY A 27 4.21 -3.31 0.97
N ILE A 28 5.42 -3.70 1.38
CA ILE A 28 6.53 -2.77 1.69
C ILE A 28 6.90 -1.92 0.47
N VAL A 29 7.04 -2.54 -0.72
CA VAL A 29 7.42 -1.83 -1.95
C VAL A 29 6.33 -0.87 -2.41
N ASN A 30 5.06 -1.25 -2.26
CA ASN A 30 3.92 -0.47 -2.75
C ASN A 30 3.35 0.50 -1.69
N TRP A 31 3.73 0.37 -0.41
CA TRP A 31 3.19 1.15 0.70
C TRP A 31 3.33 2.67 0.52
N ASN A 32 4.41 3.13 -0.11
CA ASN A 32 4.72 4.56 -0.25
C ASN A 32 4.54 5.10 -1.68
N ARG A 33 3.93 4.33 -2.60
CA ARG A 33 3.77 4.77 -3.99
C ARG A 33 2.66 5.81 -4.18
N GLU A 34 1.72 5.89 -3.25
CA GLU A 34 0.62 6.87 -3.29
C GLU A 34 0.94 8.16 -2.49
N ALA A 35 2.06 8.19 -1.77
CA ALA A 35 2.47 9.35 -0.98
C ALA A 35 2.71 10.61 -1.83
N GLU A 36 3.12 10.45 -3.09
CA GLU A 36 3.24 11.57 -4.05
C GLU A 36 1.86 12.20 -4.34
N THR A 37 0.80 11.39 -4.39
CA THR A 37 -0.57 11.88 -4.60
C THR A 37 -1.12 12.53 -3.33
N GLU A 38 -0.79 11.99 -2.17
CA GLU A 38 -1.17 12.56 -0.87
C GLU A 38 -0.54 13.95 -0.64
N GLN A 39 0.75 14.14 -0.97
CA GLN A 39 1.37 15.47 -0.84
C GLN A 39 0.78 16.51 -1.80
N ALA A 40 0.42 16.11 -3.03
CA ALA A 40 -0.25 16.99 -3.96
C ALA A 40 -1.64 17.43 -3.44
N GLN A 41 -2.40 16.49 -2.86
CA GLN A 41 -3.71 16.79 -2.25
C GLN A 41 -3.58 17.72 -1.04
N ILE A 42 -2.62 17.48 -0.14
CA ILE A 42 -2.36 18.35 1.02
C ILE A 42 -2.01 19.78 0.58
N GLN A 43 -1.22 19.93 -0.49
CA GLN A 43 -0.87 21.25 -1.01
C GLN A 43 -2.05 21.96 -1.67
N GLU A 44 -2.89 21.23 -2.39
CA GLU A 44 -4.13 21.73 -2.96
C GLU A 44 -5.08 22.22 -1.85
N GLU A 45 -5.37 21.39 -0.84
CA GLU A 45 -6.21 21.75 0.32
C GLU A 45 -5.69 23.02 1.03
N GLY A 46 -4.38 23.10 1.27
CA GLY A 46 -3.77 24.28 1.88
C GLY A 46 -3.88 25.55 1.03
N SER A 47 -3.99 25.42 -0.30
CA SER A 47 -4.21 26.56 -1.19
C SER A 47 -5.67 27.05 -1.14
N TRP A 48 -6.63 26.11 -1.09
CA TRP A 48 -8.05 26.42 -0.93
C TRP A 48 -8.34 27.09 0.40
N GLU A 49 -7.79 26.60 1.52
CA GLU A 49 -7.96 27.23 2.83
C GLU A 49 -7.46 28.68 2.86
N GLN A 50 -6.35 28.97 2.16
CA GLN A 50 -5.83 30.33 2.07
C GLN A 50 -6.72 31.24 1.19
N GLU A 51 -7.26 30.69 0.10
CA GLU A 51 -8.17 31.42 -0.77
C GLU A 51 -9.48 31.74 -0.05
N GLU A 52 -10.06 30.78 0.68
CA GLU A 52 -11.25 30.99 1.51
C GLU A 52 -11.02 32.06 2.57
N LYS A 53 -9.90 32.02 3.30
CA LYS A 53 -9.57 33.07 4.29
C LYS A 53 -9.47 34.44 3.65
N LYS A 54 -8.87 34.56 2.46
CA LYS A 54 -8.80 35.84 1.74
C LYS A 54 -10.17 36.33 1.32
N ILE A 55 -11.07 35.44 0.88
CA ILE A 55 -12.44 35.80 0.52
C ILE A 55 -13.19 36.31 1.76
N ASP A 56 -13.05 35.61 2.89
CA ASP A 56 -13.72 35.95 4.15
C ASP A 56 -13.19 37.27 4.75
N GLU A 57 -11.88 37.54 4.64
CA GLU A 57 -11.28 38.80 5.06
C GLU A 57 -11.64 40.00 4.17
N ASN A 58 -12.05 39.77 2.92
CA ASN A 58 -12.43 40.81 1.96
C ASN A 58 -13.95 41.01 1.82
N LEU A 59 -14.77 40.30 2.60
CA LEU A 59 -16.24 40.40 2.64
C LEU A 59 -16.73 41.31 3.79
#